data_AF-A0A7C5RYA3-F1
#
_entry.id   AF-A0A7C5RYA3-F1
#
_cell.length_a   1.000
_cell.length_b   1.000
_cell.length_c   1.000
_cell.angle_alpha   90.00
_cell.angle_beta   90.00
_cell.angle_gamma   90.00
#
_symmetry.space_group_name_H-M   'P 1'
#
loop_
_entity.id
_entity.type
_entity.pdbx_description
1 polymer ?
#
loop_
_entity_poly.entity_id
_entity_poly.type
_entity_poly.pdbx_seq_one_letter_code
_entity_poly.pdbx_strand_id
1 'polypeptide(L)'
;MKGFIRIIEAVIASIILLSSLTYFIHPYLTESGWDTVYLKMKIQDYLTSADINNSLSFYINENSSLLYEQLASVLSGPIGFSVEIYGLPNDIIYISCLSEEDKDKLTEMLQPTKFIFNGRTIEFRINNISDLNEIDPRTNIIFIFNYQKLDKEKVNKILESKKSIFMISELNENQINDGIMNESFGLKYSSGSDQTATFYNITDPSKVSYKIANYFSSIPFRVNTTIEGKFYLRENEYKLNTYINENGEECVEYEGICYKIGDSFNVTDGEYIWNLKIYDIDGNISDDGIKYADIGLTNKSYIFKINSKNVEKNNRSIISNSVSGAVVNYKITKYGYGRTVWLNNYTYIYNDNNQLLKALFLWASGEDYMIIRDFSDKFFTVSYLKAGNTKFEPYEIKVNIWHIFY
;
A
#
# COMPACT_ATOMS: atom_id res chain seq x y z
N MET A 1 -54.12 9.12 71.27
CA MET A 1 -53.34 7.90 70.97
C MET A 1 -53.50 7.39 69.53
N LYS A 2 -54.70 7.34 68.93
CA LYS A 2 -54.88 6.85 67.54
C LYS A 2 -54.10 7.62 66.46
N GLY A 3 -53.88 8.92 66.65
CA GLY A 3 -53.09 9.74 65.72
C GLY A 3 -51.59 9.42 65.72
N PHE A 4 -51.02 9.08 66.88
CA PHE A 4 -49.59 8.75 67.01
C PHE A 4 -49.26 7.41 66.33
N ILE A 5 -50.14 6.42 66.46
CA ILE A 5 -49.99 5.11 65.81
C ILE A 5 -49.99 5.25 64.29
N ARG A 6 -50.88 6.09 63.73
CA ARG A 6 -50.92 6.34 62.28
C ARG A 6 -49.67 7.03 61.73
N ILE A 7 -49.06 7.91 62.54
CA ILE A 7 -47.79 8.56 62.16
C ILE A 7 -46.66 7.51 62.12
N ILE A 8 -46.60 6.62 63.12
CA ILE A 8 -45.62 5.53 63.13
C ILE A 8 -45.82 4.57 61.95
N GLU A 9 -47.07 4.18 61.64
CA GLU A 9 -47.37 3.35 60.46
C GLU A 9 -46.93 4.01 59.16
N ALA A 10 -47.17 5.32 58.98
CA ALA A 10 -46.74 6.04 57.78
C ALA A 10 -45.21 6.10 57.66
N VAL A 11 -44.49 6.26 58.78
CA VAL A 11 -43.03 6.23 58.80
C VAL A 11 -42.50 4.84 58.44
N ILE A 12 -43.06 3.78 59.04
CA ILE A 12 -42.65 2.40 58.75
C ILE A 12 -42.94 2.04 57.29
N ALA A 13 -44.14 2.36 56.78
CA ALA A 13 -44.52 2.15 55.39
C ALA A 13 -43.57 2.90 54.44
N SER A 14 -43.21 4.15 54.75
CA SER A 14 -42.26 4.92 53.94
C SER A 14 -40.87 4.31 53.93
N ILE A 15 -40.38 3.81 55.08
CA ILE A 15 -39.08 3.12 55.17
C ILE A 15 -39.08 1.85 54.32
N ILE A 16 -40.14 1.04 54.40
CA ILE A 16 -40.29 -0.18 53.59
C ILE A 16 -40.30 0.17 52.10
N LEU A 17 -41.03 1.21 51.70
CA LEU A 17 -41.15 1.66 50.31
C LEU A 17 -39.83 2.23 49.77
N LEU A 18 -39.10 3.01 50.58
CA LEU A 18 -37.75 3.48 50.23
C LEU A 18 -36.75 2.32 50.13
N SER A 19 -36.83 1.35 51.03
CA SER A 19 -35.94 0.18 51.04
C SER A 19 -36.22 -0.76 49.86
N SER A 20 -37.48 -0.91 49.45
CA SER A 20 -37.82 -1.67 48.24
C SER A 20 -37.41 -0.91 46.97
N LEU A 21 -37.51 0.42 46.95
CA LEU A 21 -36.98 1.26 45.86
C LEU A 21 -35.46 1.13 45.72
N THR A 22 -34.69 0.98 46.80
CA THR A 22 -33.24 0.74 46.69
C THR A 22 -32.89 -0.59 46.02
N TYR A 23 -33.80 -1.56 45.98
CA TYR A 23 -33.61 -2.79 45.21
C TYR A 23 -33.68 -2.55 43.69
N PHE A 24 -34.47 -1.55 43.27
CA PHE A 24 -34.63 -1.15 41.87
C PHE A 24 -33.64 -0.06 41.44
N ILE A 25 -33.10 0.70 42.39
CA ILE A 25 -32.00 1.63 42.15
C ILE A 25 -30.70 0.82 42.23
N HIS A 26 -30.38 0.08 41.17
CA HIS A 26 -29.00 -0.31 40.98
C HIS A 26 -28.20 0.97 40.84
N PRO A 27 -27.24 1.27 41.74
CA PRO A 27 -26.34 2.38 41.51
C PRO A 27 -25.76 2.14 40.12
N TYR A 28 -25.82 3.17 39.26
CA TYR A 28 -25.04 3.20 38.03
C TYR A 28 -23.58 3.18 38.48
N LEU A 29 -23.06 1.99 38.79
CA LEU A 29 -21.65 1.73 38.97
C LEU A 29 -21.07 2.04 37.61
N THR A 30 -20.52 3.24 37.49
CA THR A 30 -19.65 3.59 36.37
C THR A 30 -18.62 2.49 36.28
N GLU A 31 -18.57 1.80 35.13
CA GLU A 31 -17.60 0.73 34.89
C GLU A 31 -16.22 1.18 35.36
N SER A 32 -15.63 0.38 36.24
CA SER A 32 -14.27 0.59 36.71
C SER A 32 -13.39 0.38 35.47
N GLY A 33 -12.93 1.45 34.83
CA GLY A 33 -12.12 1.36 33.60
C GLY A 33 -10.79 0.61 33.77
N TRP A 34 -10.54 0.03 34.94
CA TRP A 34 -9.41 -0.83 35.26
C TRP A 34 -9.26 -2.03 34.32
N ASP A 35 -10.35 -2.67 33.90
CA ASP A 35 -10.26 -3.79 32.96
C ASP A 35 -9.71 -3.33 31.61
N THR A 36 -10.20 -2.19 31.11
CA THR A 36 -9.69 -1.54 29.90
C THR A 36 -8.22 -1.14 30.05
N VAL A 37 -7.83 -0.53 31.18
CA VAL A 37 -6.43 -0.14 31.45
C VAL A 37 -5.52 -1.36 31.48
N TYR A 38 -5.93 -2.43 32.15
CA TYR A 38 -5.18 -3.68 32.22
C TYR A 38 -4.97 -4.29 30.83
N LEU A 39 -6.02 -4.36 30.01
CA LEU A 39 -5.91 -4.86 28.63
C LEU A 39 -4.97 -4.01 27.77
N LYS A 40 -5.04 -2.68 27.89
CA LYS A 40 -4.14 -1.77 27.20
C LYS A 40 -2.67 -2.03 27.57
N MET A 41 -2.38 -2.14 28.86
CA MET A 41 -1.03 -2.43 29.35
C MET A 41 -0.54 -3.80 28.84
N LYS A 42 -1.38 -4.84 28.94
CA LYS A 42 -1.04 -6.19 28.50
C LYS A 42 -0.65 -6.25 27.02
N ILE A 43 -1.37 -5.54 26.16
CA ILE A 43 -1.07 -5.48 24.72
C ILE A 43 0.19 -4.66 24.46
N GLN A 44 0.34 -3.52 25.13
CA GLN A 44 1.54 -2.70 25.00
C GLN A 44 2.80 -3.47 25.39
N ASP A 45 2.76 -4.20 26.50
CA ASP A 45 3.86 -5.02 26.99
C ASP A 45 4.15 -6.17 26.02
N TYR A 46 3.11 -6.80 25.47
CA TYR A 46 3.27 -7.84 24.46
C TYR A 46 3.94 -7.30 23.18
N LEU A 47 3.41 -6.22 22.60
CA LEU A 47 3.97 -5.62 21.38
C LEU A 47 5.42 -5.15 21.58
N THR A 48 5.71 -4.55 22.75
CA THR A 48 7.07 -4.13 23.10
C THR A 48 8.00 -5.33 23.25
N SER A 49 7.56 -6.39 23.90
CA SER A 49 8.36 -7.61 24.07
C SER A 49 8.61 -8.31 22.74
N ALA A 50 7.58 -8.37 21.88
CA ALA A 50 7.66 -8.91 20.52
C ALA A 50 8.58 -8.06 19.62
N ASP A 51 8.69 -6.77 19.87
CA ASP A 51 9.64 -5.92 19.14
C ASP A 51 11.09 -6.19 19.58
N ILE A 52 11.32 -6.21 20.89
CA ILE A 52 12.65 -6.43 21.50
C ILE A 52 13.24 -7.79 21.06
N ASN A 53 12.41 -8.83 20.97
CA ASN A 53 12.86 -10.16 20.56
C ASN A 53 12.85 -10.38 19.03
N ASN A 54 12.58 -9.34 18.23
CA ASN A 54 12.42 -9.37 16.76
C ASN A 54 11.26 -10.21 16.21
N SER A 55 10.42 -10.82 17.04
CA SER A 55 9.24 -11.58 16.59
C SER A 55 8.25 -10.70 15.84
N LEU A 56 8.11 -9.43 16.20
CA LEU A 56 7.23 -8.49 15.52
C LEU A 56 7.64 -8.29 14.06
N SER A 57 8.94 -8.15 13.79
CA SER A 57 9.45 -8.07 12.41
C SER A 57 9.12 -9.35 11.63
N PHE A 58 9.30 -10.51 12.24
CA PHE A 58 8.95 -11.80 11.63
C PHE A 58 7.47 -11.89 11.28
N TYR A 59 6.57 -11.52 12.21
CA TYR A 59 5.13 -11.54 11.95
C TYR A 59 4.74 -10.59 10.81
N ILE A 60 5.32 -9.40 10.74
CA ILE A 60 5.00 -8.41 9.71
C ILE A 60 5.56 -8.82 8.33
N ASN A 61 6.63 -9.61 8.30
CA ASN A 61 7.34 -9.95 7.07
C ASN A 61 6.91 -11.27 6.45
N GLU A 62 6.72 -12.28 7.28
CA GLU A 62 6.50 -13.65 6.82
C GLU A 62 5.04 -14.06 6.91
N ASN A 63 4.34 -13.67 7.98
CA ASN A 63 2.94 -14.04 8.16
C ASN A 63 2.22 -13.14 9.17
N SER A 64 1.49 -12.14 8.66
CA SER A 64 0.72 -11.20 9.48
C SER A 64 -0.37 -11.87 10.31
N SER A 65 -0.85 -13.05 9.88
CA SER A 65 -1.83 -13.85 10.64
C SER A 65 -1.26 -14.36 11.96
N LEU A 66 0.05 -14.62 12.04
CA LEU A 66 0.69 -15.05 13.29
C LEU A 66 0.61 -13.97 14.37
N LEU A 67 0.70 -12.68 14.01
CA LEU A 67 0.51 -11.61 14.98
C LEU A 67 -0.88 -11.68 15.60
N TYR A 68 -1.91 -11.95 14.79
CA TYR A 68 -3.27 -12.12 15.26
C TYR A 68 -3.40 -13.35 16.17
N GLU A 69 -2.90 -14.51 15.75
CA GLU A 69 -2.96 -15.75 16.55
C GLU A 69 -2.28 -15.58 17.92
N GLN A 70 -1.13 -14.92 17.95
CA GLN A 70 -0.41 -14.67 19.19
C GLN A 70 -1.15 -13.65 20.07
N LEU A 71 -1.67 -12.56 19.49
CA LEU A 71 -2.50 -11.62 20.24
C LEU A 71 -3.77 -12.29 20.78
N ALA A 72 -4.40 -13.20 20.03
CA ALA A 72 -5.55 -13.96 20.48
C ALA A 72 -5.20 -14.86 21.68
N SER A 73 -4.00 -15.46 21.68
CA SER A 73 -3.52 -16.25 22.83
C SER A 73 -3.28 -15.40 24.07
N VAL A 74 -2.83 -14.16 23.90
CA VAL A 74 -2.60 -13.20 25.00
C VAL A 74 -3.91 -12.62 25.50
N LEU A 75 -4.85 -12.33 24.59
CA LEU A 75 -6.17 -11.78 24.87
C LEU A 75 -7.17 -12.91 25.14
N SER A 76 -6.93 -13.66 26.21
CA SER A 76 -7.87 -14.66 26.71
C SER A 76 -9.13 -13.99 27.27
N GLY A 77 -10.33 -14.40 26.83
CA GLY A 77 -11.61 -13.97 27.42
C GLY A 77 -12.67 -13.62 26.36
N PRO A 78 -13.82 -13.06 26.78
CA PRO A 78 -14.89 -12.59 25.88
C PRO A 78 -14.53 -11.25 25.25
N ILE A 79 -13.39 -11.19 24.57
CA ILE A 79 -12.82 -9.99 23.98
C ILE A 79 -12.68 -10.22 22.49
N GLY A 80 -13.19 -9.29 21.69
CA GLY A 80 -12.89 -9.21 20.27
C GLY A 80 -11.79 -8.18 20.04
N PHE A 81 -10.94 -8.43 19.05
CA PHE A 81 -9.96 -7.45 18.64
C PHE A 81 -9.68 -7.52 17.13
N SER A 82 -9.21 -6.41 16.59
CA SER A 82 -8.64 -6.31 15.25
C SER A 82 -7.27 -5.64 15.31
N VAL A 83 -6.45 -5.94 14.30
CA VAL A 83 -5.10 -5.37 14.16
C VAL A 83 -5.05 -4.61 12.84
N GLU A 84 -4.60 -3.37 12.90
CA GLU A 84 -4.38 -2.50 11.75
C GLU A 84 -2.90 -2.11 11.72
N ILE A 85 -2.30 -2.16 10.53
CA ILE A 85 -0.91 -1.77 10.31
C ILE A 85 -0.90 -0.58 9.35
N TYR A 86 -0.28 0.51 9.80
CA TYR A 86 -0.18 1.78 9.09
C TYR A 86 1.27 2.06 8.70
N GLY A 87 1.45 2.66 7.52
CA GLY A 87 2.76 3.03 6.99
C GLY A 87 3.46 1.94 6.17
N LEU A 88 2.77 0.84 5.85
CA LEU A 88 3.32 -0.25 5.03
C LEU A 88 2.36 -0.64 3.91
N PRO A 89 2.85 -0.94 2.69
CA PRO A 89 2.01 -1.43 1.61
C PRO A 89 1.44 -2.82 1.93
N ASN A 90 0.31 -3.17 1.31
CA ASN A 90 -0.29 -4.50 1.41
C ASN A 90 0.69 -5.56 0.89
N ASP A 91 0.70 -6.73 1.53
CA ASP A 91 1.44 -7.91 1.08
C ASP A 91 0.85 -8.46 -0.23
N ILE A 92 -0.47 -8.47 -0.36
CA ILE A 92 -1.16 -8.87 -1.59
C ILE A 92 -1.96 -7.67 -2.09
N ILE A 93 -1.65 -7.22 -3.31
CA ILE A 93 -2.32 -6.10 -3.97
C ILE A 93 -3.19 -6.67 -5.09
N TYR A 94 -4.50 -6.63 -4.85
CA TYR A 94 -5.52 -7.05 -5.81
C TYR A 94 -5.83 -5.91 -6.78
N ILE A 95 -5.60 -6.18 -8.06
CA ILE A 95 -5.82 -5.24 -9.17
C ILE A 95 -6.92 -5.80 -10.06
N SER A 96 -7.94 -4.99 -10.35
CA SER A 96 -9.00 -5.34 -11.30
C SER A 96 -8.86 -4.55 -12.59
N CYS A 97 -8.76 -5.24 -13.72
CA CYS A 97 -8.72 -4.68 -15.07
C CYS A 97 -10.08 -4.86 -15.77
N LEU A 98 -10.46 -3.94 -16.66
CA LEU A 98 -11.75 -3.97 -17.35
C LEU A 98 -11.81 -4.94 -18.55
N SER A 99 -10.67 -5.48 -18.97
CA SER A 99 -10.59 -6.47 -20.05
C SER A 99 -9.48 -7.49 -19.79
N GLU A 100 -9.59 -8.66 -20.43
CA GLU A 100 -8.57 -9.71 -20.33
C GLU A 100 -7.26 -9.28 -21.01
N GLU A 101 -7.35 -8.57 -22.15
CA GLU A 101 -6.18 -8.00 -22.84
C GLU A 101 -5.42 -7.02 -21.93
N ASP A 102 -6.14 -6.16 -21.22
CA ASP A 102 -5.55 -5.23 -20.26
C ASP A 102 -4.88 -5.97 -19.09
N LYS A 103 -5.48 -7.07 -18.62
CA LYS A 103 -4.90 -7.91 -17.57
C LYS A 103 -3.60 -8.56 -18.04
N ASP A 104 -3.57 -9.16 -19.22
CA ASP A 104 -2.37 -9.83 -19.75
C ASP A 104 -1.24 -8.82 -19.94
N LYS A 105 -1.55 -7.68 -20.56
CA LYS A 105 -0.62 -6.58 -20.77
C LYS A 105 -0.08 -6.02 -19.45
N LEU A 106 -0.94 -5.81 -18.47
CA LEU A 106 -0.52 -5.34 -17.15
C LEU A 106 0.33 -6.38 -16.42
N THR A 107 -0.01 -7.67 -16.56
CA THR A 107 0.75 -8.77 -15.97
C THR A 107 2.18 -8.80 -16.48
N GLU A 108 2.38 -8.54 -17.78
CA GLU A 108 3.72 -8.40 -18.38
C GLU A 108 4.48 -7.19 -17.82
N MET A 109 3.83 -6.02 -17.78
CA MET A 109 4.43 -4.78 -17.23
C MET A 109 4.86 -4.92 -15.77
N LEU A 110 4.14 -5.74 -15.00
CA LEU A 110 4.38 -5.92 -13.56
C LEU A 110 5.33 -7.07 -13.23
N GLN A 111 5.98 -7.72 -14.20
CA GLN A 111 6.95 -8.79 -13.91
C GLN A 111 8.21 -8.27 -13.17
N PRO A 112 8.70 -8.95 -12.12
CA PRO A 112 8.05 -10.06 -11.43
C PRO A 112 6.83 -9.59 -10.63
N THR A 113 5.73 -10.35 -10.68
CA THR A 113 4.49 -10.03 -9.94
C THR A 113 4.62 -10.33 -8.45
N LYS A 114 5.57 -11.18 -8.06
CA LYS A 114 5.92 -11.47 -6.67
C LYS A 114 7.38 -11.13 -6.43
N PHE A 115 7.67 -10.32 -5.41
CA PHE A 115 9.03 -9.87 -5.11
C PHE A 115 9.21 -9.54 -3.64
N ILE A 116 10.47 -9.40 -3.21
CA ILE A 116 10.81 -8.98 -1.85
C ILE A 116 11.03 -7.48 -1.84
N PHE A 117 10.22 -6.76 -1.07
CA PHE A 117 10.38 -5.33 -0.80
C PHE A 117 10.56 -5.14 0.70
N ASN A 118 11.70 -4.53 1.09
CA ASN A 118 12.00 -4.28 2.51
C ASN A 118 11.83 -5.54 3.38
N GLY A 119 12.30 -6.70 2.90
CA GLY A 119 12.20 -7.98 3.60
C GLY A 119 10.79 -8.60 3.66
N ARG A 120 9.79 -8.00 3.01
CA ARG A 120 8.42 -8.49 2.91
C ARG A 120 8.15 -9.04 1.52
N THR A 121 7.44 -10.15 1.42
CA THR A 121 6.95 -10.62 0.14
C THR A 121 5.73 -9.79 -0.27
N ILE A 122 5.82 -9.15 -1.44
CA ILE A 122 4.70 -8.46 -2.07
C ILE A 122 4.26 -9.26 -3.31
N GLU A 123 2.96 -9.40 -3.52
CA GLU A 123 2.36 -10.09 -4.65
C GLU A 123 1.27 -9.23 -5.32
N PHE A 124 1.38 -9.01 -6.62
CA PHE A 124 0.31 -8.44 -7.44
C PHE A 124 -0.61 -9.56 -7.96
N ARG A 125 -1.89 -9.49 -7.61
CA ARG A 125 -2.94 -10.39 -8.14
C ARG A 125 -3.87 -9.63 -9.05
N ILE A 126 -3.81 -9.94 -10.34
CA ILE A 126 -4.52 -9.20 -11.38
C ILE A 126 -5.68 -10.05 -11.88
N ASN A 127 -6.89 -9.54 -11.70
CA ASN A 127 -8.13 -10.17 -12.14
C ASN A 127 -8.80 -9.29 -13.19
N ASN A 128 -9.56 -9.89 -14.10
CA ASN A 128 -10.43 -9.16 -15.00
C ASN A 128 -11.82 -9.00 -14.38
N ILE A 129 -12.48 -7.89 -14.68
CA ILE A 129 -13.89 -7.62 -14.37
C ILE A 129 -14.57 -7.11 -15.63
N SER A 130 -15.84 -7.45 -15.83
CA SER A 130 -16.59 -6.97 -17.01
C SER A 130 -17.29 -5.62 -16.77
N ASP A 131 -17.62 -5.30 -15.52
CA ASP A 131 -18.19 -4.01 -15.11
C ASP A 131 -17.61 -3.61 -13.74
N LEU A 132 -17.52 -2.29 -13.50
CA LEU A 132 -17.24 -1.69 -12.20
C LEU A 132 -18.25 -2.08 -11.11
N ASN A 133 -19.38 -2.68 -11.46
CA ASN A 133 -20.32 -3.22 -10.49
C ASN A 133 -19.90 -4.60 -9.92
N GLU A 134 -18.98 -5.30 -10.57
CA GLU A 134 -18.54 -6.67 -10.23
C GLU A 134 -17.19 -6.68 -9.49
N ILE A 135 -16.81 -5.56 -8.89
CA ILE A 135 -15.53 -5.43 -8.21
C ILE A 135 -15.50 -6.37 -6.99
N ASP A 136 -14.54 -7.29 -6.97
CA ASP A 136 -14.25 -8.14 -5.80
C ASP A 136 -14.04 -7.25 -4.56
N PRO A 137 -14.68 -7.54 -3.41
CA PRO A 137 -14.48 -6.79 -2.18
C PRO A 137 -13.01 -6.64 -1.76
N ARG A 138 -12.14 -7.57 -2.17
CA ARG A 138 -10.70 -7.57 -1.90
C ARG A 138 -9.90 -6.65 -2.83
N THR A 139 -10.46 -6.23 -3.98
CA THR A 139 -9.77 -5.35 -4.93
C THR A 139 -9.31 -4.07 -4.24
N ASN A 140 -8.01 -3.79 -4.34
CA ASN A 140 -7.41 -2.55 -3.85
C ASN A 140 -7.45 -1.48 -4.93
N ILE A 141 -7.12 -1.86 -6.18
CA ILE A 141 -6.94 -0.94 -7.28
C ILE A 141 -7.77 -1.40 -8.49
N ILE A 142 -8.47 -0.46 -9.10
CA ILE A 142 -9.09 -0.62 -10.41
C ILE A 142 -8.16 0.03 -11.42
N PHE A 143 -7.73 -0.73 -12.41
CA PHE A 143 -6.78 -0.30 -13.41
C PHE A 143 -7.47 -0.12 -14.77
N ILE A 144 -7.19 1.00 -15.42
CA ILE A 144 -7.81 1.42 -16.68
C ILE A 144 -6.72 1.82 -17.67
N PHE A 145 -6.66 1.12 -18.80
CA PHE A 145 -5.89 1.59 -19.97
C PHE A 145 -6.74 2.50 -20.83
N ASN A 146 -6.07 3.50 -21.41
CA ASN A 146 -6.64 4.51 -22.30
C ASN A 146 -7.75 5.34 -21.63
N TYR A 147 -8.18 6.39 -22.32
CA TYR A 147 -9.31 7.17 -21.85
C TYR A 147 -10.60 6.38 -22.02
N GLN A 148 -11.29 6.15 -20.91
CA GLN A 148 -12.67 5.71 -20.90
C GLN A 148 -13.51 6.75 -20.16
N LYS A 149 -14.68 7.08 -20.70
CA LYS A 149 -15.59 7.99 -20.01
C LYS A 149 -16.13 7.28 -18.76
N LEU A 150 -15.72 7.77 -17.59
CA LEU A 150 -16.14 7.20 -16.32
C LEU A 150 -17.45 7.84 -15.86
N ASP A 151 -18.24 7.08 -15.11
CA ASP A 151 -19.42 7.60 -14.42
C ASP A 151 -19.00 8.19 -13.07
N LYS A 152 -19.37 9.45 -12.83
CA LYS A 152 -18.95 10.20 -11.64
C LYS A 152 -19.45 9.57 -10.34
N GLU A 153 -20.69 9.09 -10.33
CA GLU A 153 -21.27 8.46 -9.14
C GLU A 153 -20.57 7.13 -8.84
N LYS A 154 -20.30 6.32 -9.87
CA LYS A 154 -19.54 5.07 -9.72
C LYS A 154 -18.13 5.34 -9.19
N VAL A 155 -17.41 6.30 -9.77
CA VAL A 155 -16.06 6.69 -9.33
C VAL A 155 -16.06 7.11 -7.87
N ASN A 156 -16.99 7.99 -7.47
CA ASN A 156 -17.09 8.43 -6.08
C ASN A 156 -17.38 7.28 -5.13
N LYS A 157 -18.32 6.38 -5.48
CA LYS A 157 -18.64 5.19 -4.68
C LYS A 157 -17.43 4.26 -4.50
N ILE A 158 -16.65 4.06 -5.56
CA ILE A 158 -15.40 3.28 -5.51
C ILE A 158 -14.43 3.90 -4.51
N LEU A 159 -14.18 5.20 -4.65
CA LEU A 159 -13.24 5.93 -3.79
C LEU A 159 -13.70 5.95 -2.33
N GLU A 160 -14.99 6.18 -2.08
CA GLU A 160 -15.60 6.09 -0.74
C GLU A 160 -15.44 4.71 -0.10
N SER A 161 -15.39 3.64 -0.91
CA SER A 161 -15.11 2.28 -0.44
C SER A 161 -13.63 2.00 -0.13
N LYS A 162 -12.80 3.05 -0.06
CA LYS A 162 -11.34 3.02 0.16
C LYS A 162 -10.53 2.36 -0.96
N LYS A 163 -11.12 2.15 -2.14
CA LYS A 163 -10.42 1.61 -3.31
C LYS A 163 -9.77 2.72 -4.13
N SER A 164 -8.78 2.36 -4.92
CA SER A 164 -8.05 3.30 -5.76
C SER A 164 -8.35 3.08 -7.23
N ILE A 165 -8.27 4.16 -8.03
CA ILE A 165 -8.41 4.09 -9.48
C ILE A 165 -7.09 4.52 -10.11
N PHE A 166 -6.52 3.66 -10.93
CA PHE A 166 -5.30 3.91 -11.66
C PHE A 166 -5.64 3.99 -13.15
N MET A 167 -5.18 5.06 -13.81
CA MET A 167 -5.35 5.22 -15.24
C MET A 167 -4.01 5.49 -15.94
N ILE A 168 -3.73 4.70 -16.98
CA ILE A 168 -2.68 5.00 -17.96
C ILE A 168 -3.35 5.45 -19.25
N SER A 169 -3.23 6.73 -19.58
CA SER A 169 -3.87 7.27 -20.77
C SER A 169 -3.24 8.56 -21.26
N GLU A 170 -3.24 8.73 -22.57
CA GLU A 170 -2.96 10.00 -23.23
C GLU A 170 -4.27 10.78 -23.34
N LEU A 171 -4.33 11.95 -22.70
CA LEU A 171 -5.53 12.77 -22.65
C LEU A 171 -5.35 14.05 -23.48
N ASN A 172 -6.38 14.42 -24.24
CA ASN A 172 -6.50 15.72 -24.88
C ASN A 172 -7.18 16.75 -23.96
N GLU A 173 -7.22 18.01 -24.39
CA GLU A 173 -7.80 19.12 -23.63
C GLU A 173 -9.25 18.84 -23.18
N ASN A 174 -10.10 18.34 -24.08
CA ASN A 174 -11.50 18.06 -23.78
C ASN A 174 -11.64 16.95 -22.73
N GLN A 175 -10.76 15.95 -22.77
CA GLN A 175 -10.76 14.85 -21.80
C GLN A 175 -10.19 15.28 -20.45
N ILE A 176 -9.20 16.16 -20.40
CA ILE A 176 -8.67 16.71 -19.14
C ILE A 176 -9.69 17.63 -18.47
N ASN A 177 -10.39 18.41 -19.28
CA ASN A 177 -11.47 19.28 -18.83
C ASN A 177 -12.77 18.51 -18.52
N ASP A 178 -12.79 17.19 -18.69
CA ASP A 178 -13.85 16.36 -18.15
C ASP A 178 -13.88 16.49 -16.62
N GLY A 179 -15.08 16.60 -16.05
CA GLY A 179 -15.26 16.90 -14.64
C GLY A 179 -14.55 15.89 -13.73
N ILE A 180 -14.52 14.61 -14.10
CA ILE A 180 -13.88 13.56 -13.30
C ILE A 180 -12.36 13.69 -13.33
N MET A 181 -11.76 14.01 -14.48
CA MET A 181 -10.31 14.12 -14.61
C MET A 181 -9.76 15.29 -13.80
N ASN A 182 -10.45 16.43 -13.82
CA ASN A 182 -10.08 17.57 -12.99
C ASN A 182 -10.38 17.33 -11.50
N GLU A 183 -11.59 16.89 -11.16
CA GLU A 183 -12.00 16.75 -9.74
C GLU A 183 -11.31 15.58 -9.04
N SER A 184 -11.33 14.39 -9.64
CA SER A 184 -10.83 13.15 -9.02
C SER A 184 -9.34 12.98 -9.23
N PHE A 185 -8.83 13.13 -10.46
CA PHE A 185 -7.41 12.95 -10.75
C PHE A 185 -6.58 14.22 -10.52
N GLY A 186 -7.22 15.40 -10.41
CA GLY A 186 -6.50 16.65 -10.20
C GLY A 186 -5.77 17.15 -11.44
N LEU A 187 -6.22 16.76 -12.63
CA LEU A 187 -5.61 17.14 -13.88
C LEU A 187 -6.09 18.53 -14.30
N LYS A 188 -5.17 19.34 -14.81
CA LYS A 188 -5.48 20.63 -15.42
C LYS A 188 -4.72 20.73 -16.73
N TYR A 189 -5.37 21.22 -17.77
CA TYR A 189 -4.73 21.31 -19.07
C TYR A 189 -3.63 22.38 -19.06
N SER A 190 -2.51 22.10 -19.74
CA SER A 190 -1.43 23.08 -19.95
C SER A 190 -0.77 22.88 -21.30
N SER A 191 -0.69 23.92 -22.13
CA SER A 191 0.05 23.89 -23.39
C SER A 191 1.56 23.97 -23.10
N GLY A 192 2.25 22.85 -23.20
CA GLY A 192 3.71 22.80 -23.05
C GLY A 192 4.35 21.76 -23.97
N SER A 193 5.66 21.87 -24.11
CA SER A 193 6.48 20.96 -24.90
C SER A 193 7.06 19.82 -24.06
N ASP A 194 7.46 18.75 -24.73
CA ASP A 194 8.11 17.58 -24.13
C ASP A 194 9.35 17.98 -23.32
N GLN A 195 9.51 17.41 -22.13
CA GLN A 195 10.62 17.70 -21.21
C GLN A 195 11.02 16.46 -20.42
N THR A 196 12.31 16.36 -20.11
CA THR A 196 12.78 15.42 -19.09
C THR A 196 12.23 15.78 -17.73
N ALA A 197 12.03 14.78 -16.87
CA ALA A 197 11.23 14.93 -15.68
C ALA A 197 11.85 14.12 -14.53
N THR A 198 11.98 14.72 -13.34
CA THR A 198 12.58 14.08 -12.15
C THR A 198 11.55 13.90 -11.05
N PHE A 199 11.75 13.05 -10.06
CA PHE A 199 10.83 13.03 -8.91
C PHE A 199 10.76 14.41 -8.24
N TYR A 200 9.53 14.87 -8.00
CA TYR A 200 9.29 16.19 -7.43
C TYR A 200 9.61 16.21 -5.93
N ASN A 201 10.44 17.15 -5.46
CA ASN A 201 10.66 17.40 -4.03
C ASN A 201 11.02 16.14 -3.20
N ILE A 202 11.98 15.34 -3.69
CA ILE A 202 12.46 14.10 -3.06
C ILE A 202 13.21 14.27 -1.73
N THR A 203 13.33 15.49 -1.23
CA THR A 203 13.98 15.76 0.06
C THR A 203 12.97 15.97 1.19
N ASP A 204 11.67 16.02 0.88
CA ASP A 204 10.61 16.29 1.85
C ASP A 204 9.76 15.03 2.09
N PRO A 205 9.96 14.32 3.22
CA PRO A 205 9.21 13.11 3.57
C PRO A 205 7.70 13.31 3.70
N SER A 206 7.23 14.56 3.83
CA SER A 206 5.79 14.86 3.87
C SER A 206 5.12 14.78 2.50
N LYS A 207 5.90 14.75 1.41
CA LYS A 207 5.38 14.69 0.04
C LYS A 207 5.19 13.24 -0.40
N VAL A 208 4.11 13.02 -1.17
CA VAL A 208 3.81 11.73 -1.77
C VAL A 208 4.89 11.28 -2.74
N SER A 209 5.47 12.22 -3.48
CA SER A 209 6.58 11.96 -4.41
C SER A 209 7.82 11.39 -3.72
N TYR A 210 8.12 11.79 -2.47
CA TYR A 210 9.18 11.19 -1.67
C TYR A 210 8.93 9.70 -1.41
N LYS A 211 7.71 9.37 -0.98
CA LYS A 211 7.31 7.97 -0.70
C LYS A 211 7.39 7.10 -1.95
N ILE A 212 6.86 7.60 -3.07
CA ILE A 212 6.91 6.88 -4.35
C ILE A 212 8.36 6.73 -4.83
N ALA A 213 9.22 7.74 -4.64
CA ALA A 213 10.65 7.62 -4.97
C ALA A 213 11.38 6.58 -4.11
N ASN A 214 11.00 6.44 -2.82
CA ASN A 214 11.50 5.36 -1.97
C ASN A 214 11.12 3.99 -2.51
N TYR A 215 9.83 3.80 -2.83
CA TYR A 215 9.33 2.57 -3.43
C TYR A 215 10.04 2.27 -4.74
N PHE A 216 10.12 3.25 -5.63
CA PHE A 216 10.83 3.14 -6.89
C PHE A 216 12.23 2.57 -6.70
N SER A 217 13.05 3.16 -5.82
CA SER A 217 14.45 2.75 -5.64
C SER A 217 14.68 1.31 -5.11
N SER A 218 13.63 0.58 -4.73
CA SER A 218 13.74 -0.71 -4.04
C SER A 218 12.88 -1.82 -4.64
N ILE A 219 12.29 -1.60 -5.83
CA ILE A 219 11.44 -2.59 -6.51
C ILE A 219 12.15 -3.11 -7.77
N PRO A 220 12.16 -4.43 -8.01
CA PRO A 220 12.71 -4.99 -9.23
C PRO A 220 11.75 -4.92 -10.42
N PHE A 221 12.32 -4.95 -11.61
CA PHE A 221 11.70 -5.36 -12.86
C PHE A 221 12.40 -6.61 -13.40
N ARG A 222 11.68 -7.45 -14.14
CA ARG A 222 12.21 -8.68 -14.73
C ARG A 222 12.85 -8.41 -16.08
N VAL A 223 14.02 -8.99 -16.30
CA VAL A 223 14.67 -9.11 -17.60
C VAL A 223 14.66 -10.58 -17.99
N ASN A 224 14.00 -10.92 -19.11
CA ASN A 224 14.06 -12.27 -19.65
C ASN A 224 15.38 -12.45 -20.39
N THR A 225 16.16 -13.44 -19.98
CA THR A 225 17.53 -13.70 -20.45
C THR A 225 17.65 -15.03 -21.18
N THR A 226 16.53 -15.65 -21.54
CA THR A 226 16.48 -16.96 -22.21
C THR A 226 17.12 -16.92 -23.59
N ILE A 227 16.87 -15.85 -24.36
CA ILE A 227 17.47 -15.64 -25.69
C ILE A 227 18.49 -14.51 -25.61
N GLU A 228 18.03 -13.32 -25.23
CA GLU A 228 18.85 -12.11 -25.14
C GLU A 228 18.28 -11.24 -24.01
N GLY A 229 19.07 -10.99 -22.96
CA GLY A 229 18.63 -10.22 -21.80
C GLY A 229 18.60 -8.72 -22.06
N LYS A 230 17.65 -8.29 -22.88
CA LYS A 230 17.45 -6.86 -23.21
C LYS A 230 16.62 -6.16 -22.15
N PHE A 231 17.07 -4.99 -21.75
CA PHE A 231 16.30 -4.06 -20.94
C PHE A 231 16.52 -2.62 -21.41
N TYR A 232 15.55 -1.75 -21.14
CA TYR A 232 15.55 -0.38 -21.63
C TYR A 232 15.43 0.62 -20.48
N LEU A 233 16.33 1.60 -20.44
CA LEU A 233 16.26 2.74 -19.54
C LEU A 233 16.31 4.02 -20.36
N ARG A 234 15.36 4.95 -20.18
CA ARG A 234 15.32 6.22 -20.92
C ARG A 234 15.55 6.06 -22.43
N GLU A 235 14.92 5.04 -23.03
CA GLU A 235 15.01 4.68 -24.46
C GLU A 235 16.32 3.98 -24.90
N ASN A 236 17.34 3.88 -24.05
CA ASN A 236 18.58 3.18 -24.39
C ASN A 236 18.43 1.69 -24.09
N GLU A 237 18.88 0.87 -25.04
CA GLU A 237 18.94 -0.58 -24.90
C GLU A 237 20.22 -0.99 -24.16
N TYR A 238 20.07 -1.87 -23.19
CA TYR A 238 21.14 -2.55 -22.49
C TYR A 238 20.95 -4.05 -22.59
N LYS A 239 22.06 -4.78 -22.47
CA LYS A 239 22.08 -6.24 -22.56
C LYS A 239 22.78 -6.82 -21.35
N LEU A 240 22.17 -7.84 -20.78
CA LEU A 240 22.77 -8.70 -19.77
C LEU A 240 22.48 -10.16 -20.14
N ASN A 241 23.22 -11.09 -19.55
CA ASN A 241 22.95 -12.52 -19.69
C ASN A 241 22.90 -13.17 -18.31
N THR A 242 22.29 -14.34 -18.22
CA THR A 242 22.36 -15.18 -17.01
C THR A 242 22.95 -16.55 -17.33
N TYR A 243 23.80 -17.02 -16.44
CA TYR A 243 24.42 -18.34 -16.55
C TYR A 243 24.81 -18.87 -15.17
N ILE A 244 25.06 -20.17 -15.12
CA ILE A 244 25.65 -20.85 -13.97
C ILE A 244 27.17 -20.90 -14.20
N ASN A 245 27.95 -20.32 -13.30
CA ASN A 245 29.40 -20.28 -13.42
C ASN A 245 30.04 -21.65 -13.13
N GLU A 246 31.37 -21.74 -13.26
CA GLU A 246 32.13 -22.98 -13.02
C GLU A 246 31.99 -23.54 -11.59
N ASN A 247 31.60 -22.70 -10.62
CA ASN A 247 31.36 -23.09 -9.23
C ASN A 247 29.91 -23.55 -8.98
N GLY A 248 29.06 -23.56 -10.00
CA GLY A 248 27.64 -23.90 -9.85
C GLY A 248 26.78 -22.75 -9.31
N GLU A 249 27.28 -21.50 -9.32
CA GLU A 249 26.54 -20.33 -8.84
C GLU A 249 25.88 -19.58 -9.99
N GLU A 250 24.66 -19.08 -9.78
CA GLU A 250 23.96 -18.23 -10.74
C GLU A 250 24.56 -16.82 -10.77
N CYS A 251 24.80 -16.32 -11.98
CA CYS A 251 25.44 -15.04 -12.26
C CYS A 251 24.61 -14.26 -13.28
N VAL A 252 24.57 -12.93 -13.11
CA VAL A 252 24.26 -11.98 -14.19
C VAL A 252 25.57 -11.50 -14.80
N GLU A 253 25.74 -11.68 -16.10
CA GLU A 253 26.84 -11.08 -16.86
C GLU A 253 26.45 -9.69 -17.36
N TYR A 254 27.26 -8.69 -17.04
CA TYR A 254 27.18 -7.37 -17.66
C TYR A 254 28.59 -6.86 -17.95
N GLU A 255 28.84 -6.48 -19.20
CA GLU A 255 30.16 -6.02 -19.69
C GLU A 255 31.33 -6.98 -19.34
N GLY A 256 31.08 -8.29 -19.35
CA GLY A 256 32.08 -9.33 -19.06
C GLY A 256 32.35 -9.57 -17.57
N ILE A 257 31.58 -8.96 -16.67
CA ILE A 257 31.68 -9.15 -15.22
C ILE A 257 30.47 -9.96 -14.74
N CYS A 258 30.71 -11.02 -13.94
CA CYS A 258 29.64 -11.72 -13.22
C CYS A 258 29.28 -10.95 -11.94
N TYR A 259 27.99 -10.72 -11.77
CA TYR A 259 27.37 -10.16 -10.57
C TYR A 259 26.39 -11.17 -9.96
N LYS A 260 26.34 -11.24 -8.63
CA LYS A 260 25.50 -12.15 -7.85
C LYS A 260 24.27 -11.43 -7.29
N ILE A 261 23.32 -12.20 -6.75
CA ILE A 261 22.19 -11.64 -5.99
C ILE A 261 22.72 -10.74 -4.87
N GLY A 262 22.19 -9.52 -4.78
CA GLY A 262 22.61 -8.51 -3.82
C GLY A 262 23.69 -7.56 -4.32
N ASP A 263 24.42 -7.91 -5.39
CA ASP A 263 25.41 -7.03 -6.01
C ASP A 263 24.73 -5.87 -6.74
N SER A 264 25.53 -4.85 -7.02
CA SER A 264 25.14 -3.69 -7.80
C SER A 264 26.16 -3.38 -8.88
N PHE A 265 25.68 -2.92 -10.03
CA PHE A 265 26.49 -2.47 -11.14
C PHE A 265 25.97 -1.15 -11.69
N ASN A 266 26.81 -0.46 -12.46
CA ASN A 266 26.46 0.82 -13.05
C ASN A 266 26.23 0.66 -14.54
N VAL A 267 25.26 1.42 -15.06
CA VAL A 267 25.03 1.58 -16.50
C VAL A 267 25.13 3.05 -16.86
N THR A 268 25.69 3.33 -18.02
CA THR A 268 25.87 4.70 -18.52
C THR A 268 24.83 5.03 -19.59
N ASP A 269 24.21 6.19 -19.45
CA ASP A 269 23.30 6.80 -20.42
C ASP A 269 23.78 8.23 -20.69
N GLY A 270 24.63 8.39 -21.71
CA GLY A 270 25.30 9.67 -21.99
C GLY A 270 26.13 10.13 -20.78
N GLU A 271 25.75 11.25 -20.16
CA GLU A 271 26.41 11.79 -18.97
C GLU A 271 25.87 11.22 -17.65
N TYR A 272 24.81 10.41 -17.69
CA TYR A 272 24.16 9.88 -16.51
C TYR A 272 24.68 8.48 -16.17
N ILE A 273 24.89 8.22 -14.88
CA ILE A 273 25.27 6.92 -14.34
C ILE A 273 24.15 6.43 -13.44
N TRP A 274 23.57 5.29 -13.80
CA TRP A 274 22.50 4.66 -13.04
C TRP A 274 23.02 3.41 -12.35
N ASN A 275 22.69 3.26 -11.06
CA ASN A 275 23.05 2.08 -10.29
C ASN A 275 21.87 1.10 -10.29
N LEU A 276 22.16 -0.13 -10.69
CA LEU A 276 21.20 -1.23 -10.63
C LEU A 276 21.64 -2.24 -9.59
N LYS A 277 20.67 -2.79 -8.88
CA LYS A 277 20.84 -3.89 -7.93
C LYS A 277 20.20 -5.15 -8.48
N ILE A 278 20.85 -6.29 -8.24
CA ILE A 278 20.30 -7.62 -8.53
C ILE A 278 19.52 -8.12 -7.32
N TYR A 279 18.25 -8.42 -7.54
CA TYR A 279 17.33 -8.92 -6.52
C TYR A 279 17.17 -10.43 -6.58
N ASP A 280 17.14 -10.99 -7.80
CA ASP A 280 16.97 -12.42 -8.03
C ASP A 280 17.58 -12.83 -9.38
N ILE A 281 17.97 -14.10 -9.50
CA ILE A 281 18.52 -14.69 -10.71
C ILE A 281 17.90 -16.07 -10.89
N ASP A 282 17.50 -16.40 -12.12
CA ASP A 282 17.28 -17.77 -12.55
C ASP A 282 18.15 -18.00 -13.79
N GLY A 283 19.25 -18.71 -13.57
CA GLY A 283 20.23 -19.03 -14.59
C GLY A 283 20.09 -20.45 -15.13
N ASN A 284 19.18 -21.25 -14.58
CA ASN A 284 19.11 -22.68 -14.83
C ASN A 284 18.14 -23.02 -15.97
N ILE A 285 18.69 -23.55 -17.07
CA ILE A 285 17.87 -23.98 -18.22
C ILE A 285 17.37 -25.43 -18.08
N SER A 286 17.87 -26.20 -17.10
CA SER A 286 17.53 -27.62 -16.96
C SER A 286 16.13 -27.88 -16.41
N ASP A 287 15.49 -26.87 -15.80
CA ASP A 287 14.27 -27.04 -15.03
C ASP A 287 13.03 -26.53 -15.81
N ASP A 288 12.92 -26.90 -17.10
CA ASP A 288 11.85 -26.47 -18.03
C ASP A 288 11.66 -24.91 -18.10
N GLY A 289 12.65 -24.14 -17.63
CA GLY A 289 12.47 -22.77 -17.17
C GLY A 289 12.83 -21.66 -18.16
N ILE A 290 12.30 -20.47 -17.88
CA ILE A 290 12.67 -19.20 -18.51
C ILE A 290 13.82 -18.63 -17.67
N LYS A 291 14.98 -18.36 -18.29
CA LYS A 291 16.04 -17.65 -17.58
C LYS A 291 15.67 -16.20 -17.35
N TYR A 292 15.93 -15.66 -16.18
CA TYR A 292 15.67 -14.25 -15.89
C TYR A 292 16.63 -13.65 -14.87
N ALA A 293 16.69 -12.32 -14.87
CA ALA A 293 17.27 -11.54 -13.80
C ALA A 293 16.24 -10.52 -13.34
N ASP A 294 15.97 -10.48 -12.04
CA ASP A 294 15.16 -9.42 -11.44
C ASP A 294 16.12 -8.34 -10.93
N ILE A 295 16.12 -7.18 -11.59
CA ILE A 295 17.02 -6.07 -11.31
C ILE A 295 16.22 -4.79 -11.09
N GLY A 296 16.80 -3.77 -10.48
CA GLY A 296 16.10 -2.50 -10.30
C GLY A 296 17.03 -1.32 -10.03
N LEU A 297 16.60 -0.14 -10.47
CA LEU A 297 17.28 1.13 -10.20
C LEU A 297 17.27 1.44 -8.71
N THR A 298 18.38 1.91 -8.16
CA THR A 298 18.50 2.30 -6.74
C THR A 298 18.51 3.82 -6.53
N ASN A 299 18.60 4.59 -7.60
CA ASN A 299 18.68 6.05 -7.55
C ASN A 299 17.29 6.68 -7.31
N LYS A 300 17.11 7.34 -6.16
CA LYS A 300 15.90 8.13 -5.87
C LYS A 300 15.79 9.42 -6.71
N SER A 301 16.91 9.92 -7.22
CA SER A 301 16.98 11.12 -8.07
C SER A 301 16.98 10.78 -9.56
N TYR A 302 16.17 9.81 -9.96
CA TYR A 302 16.10 9.36 -11.36
C TYR A 302 15.48 10.41 -12.27
N ILE A 303 16.00 10.51 -13.51
CA ILE A 303 15.50 11.42 -14.54
C ILE A 303 14.77 10.60 -15.59
N PHE A 304 13.45 10.72 -15.65
CA PHE A 304 12.63 10.08 -16.66
C PHE A 304 12.68 10.88 -17.98
N LYS A 305 12.60 10.16 -19.11
CA LYS A 305 12.22 10.74 -20.40
C LYS A 305 10.73 10.54 -20.58
N ILE A 306 9.95 11.59 -20.33
CA ILE A 306 8.49 11.55 -20.50
C ILE A 306 8.10 12.62 -21.50
N ASN A 307 7.41 12.24 -22.57
CA ASN A 307 6.75 13.20 -23.44
C ASN A 307 5.40 13.58 -22.82
N SER A 308 5.44 14.36 -21.73
CA SER A 308 4.20 14.87 -21.14
C SER A 308 3.76 16.09 -21.91
N LYS A 309 2.77 15.87 -22.78
CA LYS A 309 1.99 16.97 -23.32
C LYS A 309 0.77 17.14 -22.41
N ASN A 310 0.40 18.40 -22.18
CA ASN A 310 -0.97 18.77 -21.85
C ASN A 310 -1.43 18.75 -20.38
N VAL A 311 -0.60 18.50 -19.35
CA VAL A 311 -1.05 18.62 -17.92
C VAL A 311 -0.18 19.56 -17.07
N GLU A 312 -0.79 20.56 -16.46
CA GLU A 312 -0.12 21.53 -15.57
C GLU A 312 0.52 20.84 -14.35
N LYS A 313 1.78 21.19 -14.04
CA LYS A 313 2.39 20.78 -12.78
C LYS A 313 1.67 21.42 -11.59
N ASN A 314 1.37 20.62 -10.58
CA ASN A 314 0.75 21.08 -9.34
C ASN A 314 1.32 20.34 -8.11
N ASN A 315 0.71 20.52 -6.95
CA ASN A 315 1.14 19.87 -5.70
C ASN A 315 0.85 18.37 -5.62
N ARG A 316 0.12 17.81 -6.60
CA ARG A 316 -0.21 16.39 -6.79
C ARG A 316 0.71 15.73 -7.82
N SER A 317 1.50 16.50 -8.56
CA SER A 317 2.52 15.99 -9.47
C SER A 317 3.60 15.24 -8.70
N ILE A 318 3.92 14.04 -9.16
CA ILE A 318 4.99 13.23 -8.56
C ILE A 318 6.32 13.37 -9.30
N ILE A 319 6.29 13.88 -10.52
CA ILE A 319 7.46 14.17 -11.35
C ILE A 319 7.44 15.67 -11.71
N SER A 320 8.61 16.32 -11.69
CA SER A 320 8.82 17.76 -11.85
C SER A 320 9.44 18.14 -13.19
N ASN A 321 8.60 18.68 -14.04
CA ASN A 321 8.87 19.49 -15.22
C ASN A 321 7.76 20.58 -15.30
N SER A 322 7.76 21.48 -16.27
CA SER A 322 6.67 22.48 -16.36
C SER A 322 5.29 21.85 -16.62
N VAL A 323 5.26 20.60 -17.12
CA VAL A 323 4.05 19.85 -17.47
C VAL A 323 4.09 18.45 -16.86
N SER A 324 3.28 18.12 -15.86
CA SER A 324 3.35 16.84 -15.16
C SER A 324 3.04 15.62 -16.04
N GLY A 325 3.94 14.63 -16.08
CA GLY A 325 3.70 13.33 -16.74
C GLY A 325 3.02 12.28 -15.87
N ALA A 326 2.98 12.51 -14.55
CA ALA A 326 2.33 11.62 -13.59
C ALA A 326 1.77 12.42 -12.42
N VAL A 327 0.50 12.20 -12.08
CA VAL A 327 -0.24 12.95 -11.06
C VAL A 327 -0.95 11.96 -10.14
N VAL A 328 -0.92 12.23 -8.84
CA VAL A 328 -1.59 11.39 -7.85
C VAL A 328 -2.48 12.22 -6.93
N ASN A 329 -3.68 11.74 -6.65
CA ASN A 329 -4.57 12.35 -5.68
C ASN A 329 -4.98 11.32 -4.63
N TYR A 330 -5.09 11.75 -3.38
CA TYR A 330 -5.35 10.87 -2.23
C TYR A 330 -6.40 11.45 -1.28
N LYS A 331 -6.97 12.62 -1.60
CA LYS A 331 -7.98 13.31 -0.79
C LYS A 331 -9.19 13.66 -1.64
N ILE A 332 -9.83 12.64 -2.20
CA ILE A 332 -11.06 12.83 -2.99
C ILE A 332 -12.30 12.78 -2.09
N THR A 333 -12.24 12.05 -0.96
CA THR A 333 -13.37 11.92 -0.03
C THR A 333 -13.14 12.69 1.27
N LYS A 334 -14.23 13.08 1.94
CA LYS A 334 -14.23 13.77 3.25
C LYS A 334 -13.47 12.99 4.34
N TYR A 335 -13.34 11.68 4.17
CA TYR A 335 -12.69 10.78 5.12
C TYR A 335 -11.26 10.37 4.71
N GLY A 336 -10.76 10.83 3.55
CA GLY A 336 -9.38 10.62 3.13
C GLY A 336 -9.05 9.19 2.68
N TYR A 337 -10.05 8.42 2.30
CA TYR A 337 -9.86 7.05 1.79
C TYR A 337 -10.26 7.00 0.31
N GLY A 338 -9.40 6.42 -0.53
CA GLY A 338 -9.51 6.38 -1.99
C GLY A 338 -8.46 7.26 -2.68
N ARG A 339 -7.60 6.64 -3.50
CA ARG A 339 -6.52 7.31 -4.25
C ARG A 339 -6.82 7.24 -5.75
N THR A 340 -6.45 8.26 -6.50
CA THR A 340 -6.39 8.20 -7.96
C THR A 340 -4.96 8.42 -8.42
N VAL A 341 -4.57 7.70 -9.45
CA VAL A 341 -3.27 7.83 -10.09
C VAL A 341 -3.48 7.95 -11.58
N TRP A 342 -2.89 8.97 -12.18
CA TRP A 342 -2.83 9.13 -13.61
C TRP A 342 -1.38 9.18 -14.08
N LEU A 343 -1.09 8.42 -15.14
CA LEU A 343 0.21 8.36 -15.79
C LEU A 343 0.04 8.54 -17.30
N ASN A 344 0.78 9.50 -17.87
CA ASN A 344 0.79 9.80 -19.29
C ASN A 344 1.94 9.11 -20.02
N ASN A 345 1.78 8.91 -21.33
CA ASN A 345 2.86 8.54 -22.26
C ASN A 345 3.72 7.38 -21.72
N TYR A 346 3.04 6.30 -21.35
CA TYR A 346 3.65 5.12 -20.76
C TYR A 346 4.13 4.15 -21.84
N THR A 347 5.44 3.99 -21.96
CA THR A 347 6.04 2.99 -22.84
C THR A 347 6.39 1.74 -22.04
N TYR A 348 5.66 0.65 -22.28
CA TYR A 348 5.79 -0.61 -21.54
C TYR A 348 7.14 -1.34 -21.75
N ILE A 349 7.81 -1.05 -22.86
CA ILE A 349 9.13 -1.60 -23.18
C ILE A 349 10.20 -1.03 -22.24
N TYR A 350 9.97 0.15 -21.65
CA TYR A 350 10.94 0.81 -20.78
C TYR A 350 10.81 0.30 -19.34
N ASN A 351 11.86 -0.33 -18.84
CA ASN A 351 11.86 -1.01 -17.55
C ASN A 351 11.82 -0.04 -16.36
N ASP A 352 12.36 1.17 -16.51
CA ASP A 352 12.23 2.26 -15.54
C ASP A 352 10.77 2.74 -15.39
N ASN A 353 10.00 2.77 -16.48
CA ASN A 353 8.57 3.03 -16.42
C ASN A 353 7.82 1.91 -15.69
N ASN A 354 8.16 0.64 -15.96
CA ASN A 354 7.59 -0.51 -15.24
C ASN A 354 7.90 -0.46 -13.73
N GLN A 355 9.11 -0.07 -13.35
CA GLN A 355 9.49 0.12 -11.95
C GLN A 355 8.72 1.28 -11.29
N LEU A 356 8.53 2.40 -12.01
CA LEU A 356 7.68 3.51 -11.57
C LEU A 356 6.22 3.07 -11.40
N LEU A 357 5.69 2.28 -12.35
CA LEU A 357 4.33 1.76 -12.29
C LEU A 357 4.12 0.91 -11.02
N LYS A 358 5.05 0.00 -10.71
CA LYS A 358 4.98 -0.80 -9.47
C LYS A 358 5.03 0.07 -8.21
N ALA A 359 5.92 1.06 -8.18
CA ALA A 359 6.01 2.00 -7.07
C ALA A 359 4.69 2.75 -6.85
N LEU A 360 4.03 3.14 -7.95
CA LEU A 360 2.73 3.76 -7.91
C LEU A 360 1.63 2.80 -7.45
N PHE A 361 1.69 1.52 -7.81
CA PHE A 361 0.75 0.52 -7.29
C PHE A 361 0.92 0.27 -5.78
N LEU A 362 2.16 0.14 -5.29
CA LEU A 362 2.42 0.03 -3.85
C LEU A 362 1.82 1.21 -3.08
N TRP A 363 2.00 2.42 -3.63
CA TRP A 363 1.40 3.60 -3.02
C TRP A 363 -0.13 3.59 -3.21
N ALA A 364 -0.65 3.30 -4.39
CA ALA A 364 -2.08 3.37 -4.66
C ALA A 364 -2.90 2.32 -3.87
N SER A 365 -2.32 1.16 -3.55
CA SER A 365 -2.99 0.10 -2.77
C SER A 365 -3.35 0.52 -1.34
N GLY A 366 -2.77 1.62 -0.86
CA GLY A 366 -2.86 2.03 0.53
C GLY A 366 -1.63 1.58 1.33
N GLU A 367 -1.33 2.35 2.37
CA GLU A 367 -0.31 2.02 3.39
C GLU A 367 -0.99 1.60 4.71
N ASP A 368 -2.29 1.32 4.64
CA ASP A 368 -3.15 0.99 5.78
C ASP A 368 -3.83 -0.34 5.46
N TYR A 369 -3.42 -1.42 6.12
CA TYR A 369 -4.11 -2.71 5.99
C TYR A 369 -4.54 -3.27 7.33
N MET A 370 -5.69 -3.93 7.29
CA MET A 370 -6.42 -4.42 8.45
C MET A 370 -6.46 -5.94 8.39
N ILE A 371 -6.07 -6.59 9.48
CA ILE A 371 -6.02 -8.04 9.56
C ILE A 371 -7.45 -8.62 9.76
N ILE A 372 -8.38 -7.92 10.43
CA ILE A 372 -9.80 -8.31 10.58
C ILE A 372 -10.74 -7.09 10.63
N ARG A 373 -11.92 -7.18 10.00
CA ARG A 373 -12.84 -6.06 9.74
C ARG A 373 -14.09 -5.96 10.61
N ASP A 374 -14.38 -6.95 11.46
CA ASP A 374 -15.61 -6.94 12.26
C ASP A 374 -15.34 -6.27 13.62
N PHE A 375 -15.90 -5.08 13.84
CA PHE A 375 -15.79 -4.37 15.10
C PHE A 375 -17.14 -3.85 15.60
N SER A 376 -17.27 -3.78 16.91
CA SER A 376 -18.30 -3.02 17.61
C SER A 376 -18.01 -1.52 17.51
N ASP A 377 -19.03 -0.65 17.49
CA ASP A 377 -18.86 0.81 17.54
C ASP A 377 -18.16 1.30 18.83
N LYS A 378 -18.10 0.45 19.86
CA LYS A 378 -17.44 0.71 21.14
C LYS A 378 -16.19 -0.14 21.28
N PHE A 379 -15.05 0.46 20.99
CA PHE A 379 -13.73 -0.14 21.19
C PHE A 379 -12.75 0.86 21.80
N PHE A 380 -11.64 0.35 22.31
CA PHE A 380 -10.47 1.15 22.63
C PHE A 380 -9.27 0.68 21.82
N THR A 381 -8.35 1.61 21.55
CA THR A 381 -7.19 1.35 20.71
C THR A 381 -5.91 1.36 21.53
N VAL A 382 -4.99 0.45 21.20
CA VAL A 382 -3.59 0.46 21.61
C VAL A 382 -2.73 0.68 20.38
N SER A 383 -1.88 1.70 20.39
CA SER A 383 -0.98 2.04 19.28
C SER A 383 0.47 1.74 19.65
N TYR A 384 1.18 1.05 18.78
CA TYR A 384 2.60 0.77 18.90
C TYR A 384 3.33 1.26 17.64
N LEU A 385 4.23 2.22 17.79
CA LEU A 385 5.04 2.74 16.69
C LEU A 385 6.39 2.03 16.68
N LYS A 386 6.66 1.28 15.59
CA LYS A 386 7.99 0.75 15.33
C LYS A 386 8.81 1.77 14.54
N ALA A 387 9.96 2.15 15.10
CA ALA A 387 10.92 2.97 14.36
C ALA A 387 11.45 2.19 13.15
N GLY A 388 11.53 2.87 12.01
CA GLY A 388 12.14 2.33 10.81
C GLY A 388 13.64 2.07 11.01
N ASN A 389 14.21 1.22 10.17
CA ASN A 389 15.66 0.99 10.08
C ASN A 389 16.08 0.92 8.61
N THR A 390 17.32 0.49 8.34
CA THR A 390 17.82 0.37 6.96
C THR A 390 17.04 -0.62 6.09
N LYS A 391 16.27 -1.52 6.70
CA LYS A 391 15.45 -2.55 6.03
C LYS A 391 13.95 -2.23 6.04
N PHE A 392 13.46 -1.39 6.95
CA PHE A 392 12.03 -1.14 7.14
C PHE A 392 11.71 0.35 7.28
N GLU A 393 10.67 0.80 6.60
CA GLU A 393 10.05 2.10 6.90
C GLU A 393 9.37 2.04 8.27
N PRO A 394 9.29 3.17 9.00
CA PRO A 394 8.55 3.21 10.27
C PRO A 394 7.08 2.87 10.03
N TYR A 395 6.49 2.11 10.95
CA TYR A 395 5.09 1.70 10.85
C TYR A 395 4.42 1.66 12.22
N GLU A 396 3.10 1.84 12.23
CA GLU A 396 2.28 1.80 13.44
C GLU A 396 1.38 0.57 13.41
N ILE A 397 1.37 -0.18 14.51
CA ILE A 397 0.40 -1.24 14.76
C ILE A 397 -0.67 -0.67 15.69
N LYS A 398 -1.93 -0.68 15.25
CA LYS A 398 -3.08 -0.39 16.10
C LYS A 398 -3.85 -1.66 16.39
N VAL A 399 -4.11 -1.91 17.67
CA VAL A 399 -4.96 -3.01 18.12
C VAL A 399 -6.24 -2.40 18.67
N ASN A 400 -7.35 -2.62 17.97
CA ASN A 400 -8.67 -2.15 18.38
C ASN A 400 -9.38 -3.29 19.13
N ILE A 401 -9.85 -3.02 20.35
CA ILE A 401 -10.33 -4.05 21.27
C ILE A 401 -11.71 -3.69 21.79
N TRP A 402 -12.62 -4.66 21.83
CA TRP A 402 -13.97 -4.50 22.37
C TRP A 402 -14.37 -5.72 23.21
N HIS A 403 -15.26 -5.49 24.18
CA HIS A 403 -15.86 -6.58 24.93
C HIS A 403 -17.02 -7.19 24.13
N ILE A 404 -17.07 -8.53 24.04
CA ILE A 404 -18.12 -9.25 23.31
C ILE A 404 -19.43 -9.26 24.11
N PHE A 405 -19.32 -9.30 25.44
CA PHE A 405 -20.46 -9.23 26.35
C PHE A 405 -20.29 -8.03 27.29
N TYR A 406 -21.32 -7.19 27.34
CA TYR A 406 -21.53 -6.15 28.35
C TYR A 406 -22.74 -6.53 29.21
#